data_AF-A0A9Q2P1Y4-F1
#
_entry.id   AF-A0A9Q2P1Y4-F1
#
_cell.length_a   1.000
_cell.length_b   1.000
_cell.length_c   1.000
_cell.angle_alpha   90.00
_cell.angle_beta   90.00
_cell.angle_gamma   90.00
#
_symmetry.space_group_name_H-M   'P 1'
#
loop_
_entity.id
_entity.type
_entity.pdbx_description
1 polymer ?
#
loop_
_entity_poly.entity_id
_entity_poly.type
_entity_poly.pdbx_seq_one_letter_code
_entity_poly.pdbx_strand_id
1 'polypeptide(L)'
;MPRKIQHVEITERRFHTLYSLSSAVGIERPRLSRLLKKLGEIPADSTEVKTGNMVFEVDKTVPLIEAFTTAIPLRDVPDYLGASKRQVEILYRAGIIQPLVPRKERGAVRNVVFGRTQLDDLLKRISDLPILDQTNAENFHPISYACQRGAGRFEDIFIDILEGLTSGFCRSEKSGVSAIYVDVRSLVAIRKSA
;
A
#
# COMPACT_ATOMS: atom_id res chain seq x y z
N MET A 1 -3.95 -3.37 60.18
CA MET A 1 -4.68 -3.87 58.99
C MET A 1 -3.89 -3.50 57.74
N PRO A 2 -3.09 -4.40 57.15
CA PRO A 2 -2.32 -4.08 55.95
C PRO A 2 -3.21 -4.11 54.71
N ARG A 3 -3.25 -3.01 53.95
CA ARG A 3 -3.92 -2.91 52.64
C ARG A 3 -3.14 -3.74 51.63
N LYS A 4 -3.73 -4.86 51.19
CA LYS A 4 -3.28 -5.59 50.00
C LYS A 4 -3.62 -4.76 48.76
N ILE A 5 -2.62 -4.23 48.08
CA ILE A 5 -2.75 -3.71 46.71
C ILE A 5 -2.62 -4.93 45.80
N GLN A 6 -3.68 -5.26 45.06
CA GLN A 6 -3.65 -6.37 44.09
C GLN A 6 -2.70 -5.98 42.96
N HIS A 7 -1.62 -6.76 42.80
CA HIS A 7 -0.73 -6.72 41.66
C HIS A 7 -1.51 -7.30 40.48
N VAL A 8 -2.19 -6.45 39.71
CA VAL A 8 -2.70 -6.86 38.41
C VAL A 8 -1.50 -6.81 37.47
N GLU A 9 -1.05 -7.97 37.00
CA GLU A 9 -0.11 -8.05 35.90
C GLU A 9 -0.75 -7.35 34.70
N ILE A 10 -0.19 -6.19 34.29
CA ILE A 10 -0.58 -5.53 33.06
C ILE A 10 0.02 -6.39 31.94
N THR A 11 -0.74 -7.37 31.47
CA THR A 11 -0.28 -8.37 30.50
C THR A 11 0.09 -7.72 29.17
N GLU A 12 -0.59 -6.62 28.80
CA GLU A 12 -0.29 -5.85 27.60
C GLU A 12 -0.57 -4.35 27.83
N ARG A 13 0.38 -3.50 27.46
CA ARG A 13 0.24 -2.05 27.61
C ARG A 13 -0.61 -1.52 26.45
N ARG A 14 -1.91 -1.38 26.68
CA ARG A 14 -2.88 -0.89 25.67
C ARG A 14 -2.70 0.57 25.26
N PHE A 15 -2.07 1.39 26.10
CA PHE A 15 -1.89 2.82 25.84
C PHE A 15 -0.45 3.28 26.09
N HIS A 16 0.05 4.11 25.18
CA HIS A 16 1.29 4.85 25.34
C HIS A 16 1.03 6.35 25.50
N THR A 17 1.74 7.00 26.43
CA THR A 17 1.96 8.45 26.31
C THR A 17 2.95 8.71 25.19
N LEU A 18 3.04 9.96 24.69
CA LEU A 18 4.03 10.34 23.67
C LEU A 18 5.45 9.91 24.06
N TYR A 19 5.80 9.99 25.35
CA TYR A 19 7.10 9.56 25.86
C TYR A 19 7.31 8.05 25.67
N SER A 20 6.41 7.22 26.18
CA SER A 20 6.55 5.77 26.05
C SER A 20 6.41 5.28 24.61
N LEU A 21 5.62 5.98 23.78
CA LEU A 21 5.47 5.67 22.36
C LEU A 21 6.77 5.96 21.62
N SER A 22 7.42 7.10 21.91
CA SER A 22 8.72 7.48 21.37
C SER A 22 9.78 6.41 21.64
N SER A 23 9.83 5.88 22.86
CA SER A 23 10.71 4.76 23.20
C SER A 23 10.34 3.47 22.47
N ALA A 24 9.05 3.15 22.35
CA ALA A 24 8.57 1.93 21.70
C ALA A 24 8.90 1.89 20.19
N VAL A 25 8.73 3.01 19.50
CA VAL A 25 8.95 3.09 18.03
C VAL A 25 10.34 3.62 17.65
N GLY A 26 11.19 3.96 18.63
CA GLY A 26 12.55 4.46 18.39
C GLY A 26 12.61 5.82 17.67
N ILE A 27 11.57 6.65 17.78
CA ILE A 27 11.51 7.99 17.15
C ILE A 27 11.55 9.07 18.22
N GLU A 28 12.48 10.01 18.10
CA GLU A 28 12.60 11.18 18.98
C GLU A 28 11.28 11.95 19.15
N ARG A 29 10.95 12.34 20.39
CA ARG A 29 9.65 12.95 20.76
C ARG A 29 9.23 14.13 19.87
N PRO A 30 10.10 15.11 19.54
CA PRO A 30 9.71 16.22 18.67
C PRO A 30 9.38 15.75 17.25
N ARG A 31 10.07 14.72 16.75
CA ARG A 31 9.82 14.13 15.43
C ARG A 31 8.52 13.33 15.44
N LEU A 32 8.29 12.53 16.48
CA LEU A 32 7.07 11.74 16.67
C LEU A 32 5.84 12.65 16.80
N SER A 33 5.92 13.73 17.59
CA SER A 33 4.83 14.71 17.71
C SER A 33 4.45 15.33 16.37
N ARG A 34 5.45 15.76 15.56
CA ARG A 34 5.20 16.28 14.20
C ARG A 34 4.58 15.22 13.29
N LEU A 35 5.02 13.96 13.38
CA LEU A 35 4.47 12.86 12.61
C LEU A 35 3.00 12.62 12.97
N LEU A 36 2.67 12.48 14.25
CA LEU A 36 1.31 12.25 14.72
C LEU A 36 0.37 13.44 14.40
N LYS A 37 0.88 14.68 14.39
CA LYS A 37 0.14 15.84 13.87
C LYS A 37 -0.19 15.71 12.38
N LYS A 38 0.78 15.29 11.56
CA LYS A 38 0.55 15.05 10.12
C LYS A 38 -0.45 13.93 9.86
N LEU A 39 -0.44 12.91 10.72
CA LEU A 39 -1.39 11.80 10.66
C LEU A 39 -2.78 12.19 11.18
N GLY A 40 -2.90 13.32 11.89
CA GLY A 40 -4.16 13.78 12.48
C GLY A 40 -4.52 13.12 13.81
N GLU A 41 -3.61 12.31 14.38
CA GLU A 41 -3.75 11.74 15.73
C GLU A 41 -3.53 12.80 16.82
N ILE A 42 -2.91 13.93 16.47
CA ILE A 42 -2.76 15.10 17.34
C ILE A 42 -3.28 16.34 16.59
N PRO A 43 -4.10 17.20 17.22
CA PRO A 43 -4.50 18.48 16.64
C PRO A 43 -3.28 19.34 16.27
N ALA A 44 -3.32 20.01 15.12
CA ALA A 44 -2.19 20.78 14.61
C ALA A 44 -1.75 21.90 15.59
N ASP A 45 -2.72 22.50 16.26
CA ASP A 45 -2.62 23.57 17.25
C ASP A 45 -2.30 23.09 18.68
N SER A 46 -2.08 21.79 18.91
CA SER A 46 -1.75 21.30 20.25
C SER A 46 -0.42 21.88 20.76
N THR A 47 -0.43 22.36 22.00
CA THR A 47 0.78 22.75 22.74
C THR A 47 1.53 21.52 23.24
N GLU A 48 2.82 21.65 23.56
CA GLU A 48 3.61 20.53 24.10
C GLU A 48 3.02 19.96 25.40
N VAL A 49 2.49 20.83 26.27
CA VAL A 49 1.84 20.42 27.53
C VAL A 49 0.60 19.58 27.27
N LYS A 50 -0.28 20.02 26.34
CA LYS A 50 -1.47 19.24 25.96
C LYS A 50 -1.07 17.91 25.34
N THR A 51 -0.03 17.91 24.50
CA THR A 51 0.46 16.72 23.80
C THR A 51 1.10 15.70 24.75
N GLY A 52 1.81 16.17 25.78
CA GLY A 52 2.45 15.31 26.77
C GLY A 52 1.46 14.48 27.59
N ASN A 53 0.22 14.97 27.73
CA ASN A 53 -0.86 14.30 28.45
C ASN A 53 -1.75 13.41 27.54
N MET A 54 -1.51 13.40 26.22
CA MET A 54 -2.26 12.54 25.31
C MET A 54 -1.81 11.08 25.46
N VAL A 55 -2.78 10.18 25.36
CA VAL A 55 -2.58 8.74 25.31
C VAL A 55 -2.97 8.21 23.94
N PHE A 56 -2.17 7.28 23.44
CA PHE A 56 -2.28 6.69 22.13
C PHE A 56 -2.50 5.18 22.30
N GLU A 57 -3.54 4.66 21.67
CA GLU A 57 -3.82 3.23 21.65
C GLU A 57 -2.73 2.52 20.85
N VAL A 58 -2.11 1.49 21.45
CA VAL A 58 -0.95 0.82 20.88
C VAL A 58 -1.30 0.13 19.57
N ASP A 59 -2.37 -0.65 19.57
CA ASP A 59 -2.82 -1.46 18.44
C ASP A 59 -3.17 -0.62 17.20
N LYS A 60 -3.53 0.66 17.41
CA LYS A 60 -3.83 1.60 16.34
C LYS A 60 -2.59 2.41 15.92
N THR A 61 -1.85 2.93 16.89
CA THR A 61 -0.88 4.00 16.65
C THR A 61 0.48 3.45 16.22
N VAL A 62 0.92 2.32 16.79
CA VAL A 62 2.22 1.71 16.46
C VAL A 62 2.24 1.24 15.00
N PRO A 63 1.26 0.45 14.51
CA PRO A 63 1.24 0.03 13.11
C PRO A 63 1.15 1.21 12.14
N LEU A 64 0.43 2.27 12.50
CA LEU A 64 0.34 3.48 11.68
C LEU A 64 1.69 4.20 11.54
N ILE A 65 2.45 4.30 12.64
CA ILE A 65 3.80 4.89 12.63
C ILE A 65 4.74 4.04 11.78
N GLU A 66 4.73 2.71 11.97
CA GLU A 66 5.56 1.77 11.21
C GLU A 66 5.24 1.77 9.71
N ALA A 67 3.95 1.83 9.37
CA ALA A 67 3.51 1.97 7.99
C ALA A 67 4.01 3.27 7.37
N PHE A 68 4.05 4.37 8.15
CA PHE A 68 4.53 5.67 7.65
C PHE A 68 6.06 5.71 7.54
N THR A 69 6.81 5.09 8.46
CA THR A 69 8.29 5.06 8.40
C THR A 69 8.80 4.24 7.23
N THR A 70 8.06 3.21 6.82
CA THR A 70 8.36 2.36 5.68
C THR A 70 7.68 2.81 4.39
N ALA A 71 6.92 3.91 4.43
CA ALA A 71 6.09 4.33 3.31
C ALA A 71 6.89 4.72 2.07
N ILE A 72 6.38 4.35 0.90
CA ILE A 72 7.00 4.60 -0.39
C ILE A 72 6.37 5.84 -1.01
N PRO A 73 7.13 6.90 -1.33
CA PRO A 73 6.58 8.09 -1.95
C PRO A 73 6.16 7.81 -3.39
N LEU A 74 5.11 8.48 -3.86
CA LEU A 74 4.53 8.27 -5.20
C LEU A 74 5.56 8.26 -6.35
N ARG A 75 6.64 9.04 -6.24
CA ARG A 75 7.70 9.09 -7.25
C ARG A 75 8.51 7.79 -7.35
N ASP A 76 8.60 7.01 -6.29
CA ASP A 76 9.41 5.79 -6.19
C ASP A 76 8.54 4.53 -6.40
N VAL A 77 7.21 4.67 -6.38
CA VAL A 77 6.24 3.58 -6.61
C VAL A 77 6.37 2.91 -7.98
N PRO A 78 6.59 3.63 -9.11
CA PRO A 78 6.77 2.99 -10.42
C PRO A 78 7.91 1.97 -10.43
N ASP A 79 9.06 2.36 -9.88
CA ASP A 79 10.23 1.49 -9.79
C ASP A 79 9.95 0.33 -8.83
N TYR A 80 9.30 0.59 -7.70
CA TYR A 80 8.93 -0.43 -6.72
C TYR A 80 8.01 -1.51 -7.29
N LEU A 81 6.98 -1.11 -8.06
CA LEU A 81 5.98 -2.01 -8.62
C LEU A 81 6.41 -2.63 -9.96
N GLY A 82 7.60 -2.29 -10.49
CA GLY A 82 7.99 -2.68 -11.85
C GLY A 82 6.97 -2.21 -12.88
N ALA A 83 6.52 -0.96 -12.78
CA ALA A 83 5.43 -0.39 -13.57
C ALA A 83 5.84 0.95 -14.21
N SER A 84 5.20 1.33 -15.31
CA SER A 84 5.35 2.68 -15.83
C SER A 84 4.64 3.70 -14.94
N LYS A 85 5.10 4.96 -14.94
CA LYS A 85 4.44 6.07 -14.24
C LYS A 85 2.95 6.18 -14.57
N ARG A 86 2.60 5.99 -15.85
CA ARG A 86 1.20 6.02 -16.32
C ARG A 86 0.36 4.89 -15.71
N GLN A 87 0.91 3.69 -15.61
CA GLN A 87 0.21 2.56 -14.97
C GLN A 87 -0.02 2.83 -13.49
N VAL A 88 0.98 3.35 -12.77
CA VAL A 88 0.82 3.73 -11.35
C VAL A 88 -0.26 4.81 -11.19
N GLU A 89 -0.28 5.83 -12.06
CA GLU A 89 -1.33 6.85 -12.02
C GLU A 89 -2.73 6.26 -12.27
N ILE A 90 -2.85 5.29 -13.16
CA ILE A 90 -4.12 4.57 -13.42
C ILE A 90 -4.53 3.76 -12.17
N LEU A 91 -3.64 2.94 -11.62
CA LEU A 91 -3.91 2.14 -10.42
C LEU A 91 -4.32 3.01 -9.24
N TYR A 92 -3.66 4.15 -9.08
CA TYR A 92 -3.97 5.12 -8.03
C TYR A 92 -5.35 5.76 -8.22
N ARG A 93 -5.70 6.17 -9.45
CA ARG A 93 -7.01 6.76 -9.76
C ARG A 93 -8.14 5.76 -9.64
N ALA A 94 -7.89 4.49 -9.99
CA ALA A 94 -8.82 3.39 -9.85
C ALA A 94 -8.99 2.93 -8.38
N GLY A 95 -8.18 3.43 -7.45
CA GLY A 95 -8.23 3.05 -6.03
C GLY A 95 -7.66 1.67 -5.73
N ILE A 96 -6.96 1.05 -6.70
CA ILE A 96 -6.29 -0.26 -6.56
C ILE A 96 -5.10 -0.14 -5.61
N ILE A 97 -4.33 0.94 -5.74
CA ILE A 97 -3.34 1.35 -4.73
C ILE A 97 -3.85 2.58 -4.02
N GLN A 98 -3.74 2.60 -2.69
CA GLN A 98 -4.31 3.66 -1.87
C GLN A 98 -3.23 4.33 -1.02
N PRO A 99 -3.26 5.66 -0.90
CA PRO A 99 -2.26 6.36 -0.12
C PRO A 99 -2.50 6.08 1.36
N LEU A 100 -1.42 5.99 2.14
CA LEU A 100 -1.52 5.72 3.58
C LEU A 100 -2.28 6.82 4.32
N VAL A 101 -2.15 8.07 3.85
CA VAL A 101 -2.90 9.21 4.36
C VAL A 101 -3.87 9.68 3.27
N PRO A 102 -5.19 9.54 3.48
CA PRO A 102 -6.20 10.00 2.55
C PRO A 102 -6.09 11.52 2.31
N ARG A 103 -6.39 11.95 1.07
CA ARG A 103 -6.42 13.38 0.72
C ARG A 103 -7.53 14.07 1.50
N LYS A 104 -7.17 15.02 2.37
CA LYS A 104 -8.16 15.93 2.99
C LYS A 104 -8.32 17.25 2.22
N GLU A 105 -7.37 17.65 1.35
CA GLU A 105 -7.39 18.96 0.68
C GLU A 105 -6.84 18.97 -0.77
N ARG A 106 -7.30 19.94 -1.60
CA ARG A 106 -6.80 20.19 -2.96
C ARG A 106 -5.43 20.87 -2.91
N GLY A 107 -4.41 20.31 -3.58
CA GLY A 107 -3.05 20.88 -3.67
C GLY A 107 -1.97 20.12 -2.88
N ALA A 108 -2.33 19.10 -2.09
CA ALA A 108 -1.43 18.27 -1.28
C ALA A 108 -0.54 17.28 -2.07
N VAL A 109 -0.24 17.57 -3.34
CA VAL A 109 0.49 16.67 -4.25
C VAL A 109 1.92 16.37 -3.77
N ARG A 110 2.49 17.17 -2.88
CA ARG A 110 3.92 17.08 -2.56
C ARG A 110 4.35 15.85 -1.76
N ASN A 111 3.46 15.17 -1.03
CA ASN A 111 3.86 14.06 -0.13
C ASN A 111 2.87 12.88 -0.12
N VAL A 112 2.39 12.43 -1.29
CA VAL A 112 1.62 11.18 -1.37
C VAL A 112 2.57 10.01 -1.11
N VAL A 113 2.26 9.22 -0.09
CA VAL A 113 3.02 8.02 0.28
C VAL A 113 2.08 6.82 0.39
N PHE A 114 2.61 5.63 0.08
CA PHE A 114 1.90 4.37 0.06
C PHE A 114 2.51 3.44 1.11
N GLY A 115 1.67 2.67 1.81
CA GLY A 115 2.16 1.69 2.76
C GLY A 115 2.94 0.61 2.01
N ARG A 116 4.17 0.30 2.46
CA ARG A 116 5.01 -0.73 1.84
C ARG A 116 4.31 -2.09 1.80
N THR A 117 3.68 -2.48 2.89
CA THR A 117 2.92 -3.74 3.00
C THR A 117 1.85 -3.87 1.92
N GLN A 118 1.10 -2.80 1.64
CA GLN A 118 0.09 -2.85 0.57
C GLN A 118 0.72 -3.13 -0.80
N LEU A 119 1.87 -2.52 -1.09
CA LEU A 119 2.57 -2.71 -2.36
C LEU A 119 3.19 -4.11 -2.43
N ASP A 120 3.71 -4.62 -1.30
CA ASP A 120 4.23 -5.99 -1.19
C ASP A 120 3.14 -7.04 -1.37
N ASP A 121 1.96 -6.83 -0.78
CA ASP A 121 0.80 -7.71 -0.95
C ASP A 121 0.35 -7.74 -2.42
N LEU A 122 0.39 -6.59 -3.11
CA LEU A 122 0.11 -6.53 -4.54
C LEU A 122 1.16 -7.28 -5.36
N LEU A 123 2.44 -7.07 -5.08
CA LEU A 123 3.54 -7.79 -5.73
C LEU A 123 3.46 -9.30 -5.50
N LYS A 124 3.05 -9.72 -4.29
CA LYS A 124 2.84 -11.12 -3.94
C LYS A 124 1.73 -11.75 -4.78
N ARG A 125 0.57 -11.07 -4.88
CA ARG A 125 -0.53 -11.54 -5.75
C ARG A 125 -0.09 -11.68 -7.21
N ILE A 126 0.80 -10.80 -7.69
CA ILE A 126 1.38 -10.90 -9.03
C ILE A 126 2.33 -12.10 -9.11
N SER A 127 3.20 -12.33 -8.12
CA SER A 127 4.13 -13.47 -8.13
C SER A 127 3.43 -14.82 -7.99
N ASP A 128 2.24 -14.85 -7.42
CA ASP A 128 1.42 -16.06 -7.28
C ASP A 128 0.73 -16.46 -8.61
N LEU A 129 0.80 -15.62 -9.65
CA LEU A 129 0.31 -15.95 -10.99
C LEU A 129 1.13 -17.09 -11.62
N PRO A 130 0.51 -17.95 -12.44
CA PRO A 130 1.21 -19.03 -13.11
C PRO A 130 2.35 -18.50 -13.99
N ILE A 131 3.49 -19.18 -13.94
CA ILE A 131 4.67 -18.82 -14.74
C ILE A 131 4.37 -19.20 -16.20
N LEU A 132 4.64 -18.26 -17.12
CA LEU A 132 4.52 -18.48 -18.54
C LEU A 132 5.67 -19.39 -19.01
N ASP A 133 5.32 -20.56 -19.53
CA ASP A 133 6.28 -21.46 -20.16
C ASP A 133 6.81 -20.85 -21.47
N GLN A 134 8.14 -20.91 -21.67
CA GLN A 134 8.82 -20.25 -22.80
C GLN A 134 8.34 -20.81 -24.14
N THR A 135 7.87 -22.05 -24.15
CA THR A 135 7.39 -22.79 -25.33
C THR A 135 6.12 -22.20 -25.95
N ASN A 136 5.31 -21.43 -25.19
CA ASN A 136 4.06 -20.82 -25.66
C ASN A 136 4.12 -19.29 -25.77
N ALA A 137 5.31 -18.68 -25.65
CA ALA A 137 5.47 -17.24 -25.43
C ALA A 137 5.07 -16.33 -26.61
N GLU A 138 4.84 -16.86 -27.82
CA GLU A 138 4.57 -16.06 -29.02
C GLU A 138 3.21 -15.34 -29.01
N ASN A 139 2.19 -15.91 -28.37
CA ASN A 139 0.84 -15.34 -28.33
C ASN A 139 0.55 -14.50 -27.08
N PHE A 140 1.47 -14.49 -26.12
CA PHE A 140 1.31 -13.78 -24.87
C PHE A 140 2.03 -12.44 -24.91
N HIS A 141 1.30 -11.38 -24.57
CA HIS A 141 1.82 -10.02 -24.59
C HIS A 141 1.55 -9.29 -23.28
N PRO A 142 2.33 -8.23 -22.96
CA PRO A 142 2.06 -7.38 -21.80
C PRO A 142 0.65 -6.77 -21.86
N ILE A 143 0.05 -6.50 -20.70
CA ILE A 143 -1.30 -5.90 -20.62
C ILE A 143 -1.39 -4.59 -21.43
N SER A 144 -0.33 -3.78 -21.45
CA SER A 144 -0.30 -2.53 -22.23
C SER A 144 -0.49 -2.75 -23.72
N TYR A 145 0.07 -3.84 -24.27
CA TYR A 145 -0.13 -4.24 -25.66
C TYR A 145 -1.58 -4.71 -25.90
N ALA A 146 -2.14 -5.50 -24.97
CA ALA A 146 -3.53 -5.93 -25.05
C ALA A 146 -4.50 -4.74 -25.09
N CYS A 147 -4.27 -3.72 -24.24
CA CYS A 147 -5.04 -2.48 -24.23
C CYS A 147 -5.00 -1.77 -25.59
N GLN A 148 -3.82 -1.67 -26.21
CA GLN A 148 -3.64 -1.05 -27.54
C GLN A 148 -4.39 -1.82 -28.65
N ARG A 149 -4.62 -3.12 -28.47
CA ARG A 149 -5.35 -3.98 -29.40
C ARG A 149 -6.86 -4.03 -29.13
N GLY A 150 -7.37 -3.17 -28.24
CA GLY A 150 -8.80 -3.04 -27.97
C GLY A 150 -9.33 -4.04 -26.94
N ALA A 151 -8.46 -4.61 -26.10
CA ALA A 151 -8.89 -5.58 -25.09
C ALA A 151 -9.50 -4.95 -23.81
N GLY A 152 -9.57 -3.61 -23.74
CA GLY A 152 -10.16 -2.87 -22.63
C GLY A 152 -9.18 -1.91 -21.95
N ARG A 153 -9.57 -1.41 -20.77
CA ARG A 153 -8.72 -0.54 -19.94
C ARG A 153 -7.74 -1.36 -19.12
N PHE A 154 -6.62 -0.73 -18.75
CA PHE A 154 -5.55 -1.42 -18.03
C PHE A 154 -6.00 -1.88 -16.64
N GLU A 155 -6.68 -1.00 -15.89
CA GLU A 155 -7.18 -1.25 -14.55
C GLU A 155 -8.15 -2.43 -14.49
N ASP A 156 -9.06 -2.53 -15.46
CA ASP A 156 -10.07 -3.59 -15.53
C ASP A 156 -9.41 -4.94 -15.77
N ILE A 157 -8.53 -5.02 -16.79
CA ILE A 157 -7.80 -6.26 -17.10
C ILE A 157 -6.90 -6.66 -15.92
N PHE A 158 -6.25 -5.70 -15.28
CA PHE A 158 -5.36 -5.96 -14.17
C PHE A 158 -6.12 -6.53 -12.96
N ILE A 159 -7.28 -5.96 -12.60
CA ILE A 159 -8.14 -6.49 -11.54
C ILE A 159 -8.64 -7.88 -11.91
N ASP A 160 -9.17 -8.07 -13.13
CA ASP A 160 -9.70 -9.35 -13.57
C ASP A 160 -8.66 -10.48 -13.49
N ILE A 161 -7.39 -10.19 -13.79
CA ILE A 161 -6.29 -11.14 -13.61
C ILE A 161 -6.08 -11.46 -12.13
N LEU A 162 -6.01 -10.44 -11.28
CA LEU A 162 -5.76 -10.64 -9.85
C LEU A 162 -6.93 -11.29 -9.10
N GLU A 163 -8.13 -11.25 -9.66
CA GLU A 163 -9.35 -11.92 -9.17
C GLU A 163 -9.56 -13.29 -9.82
N GLY A 164 -8.73 -13.68 -10.79
CA GLY A 164 -8.83 -14.95 -11.50
C GLY A 164 -9.98 -15.03 -12.51
N LEU A 165 -10.60 -13.89 -12.85
CA LEU A 165 -11.63 -13.77 -13.88
C LEU A 165 -11.04 -13.87 -15.29
N THR A 166 -9.77 -13.48 -15.44
CA THR A 166 -9.00 -13.58 -16.68
C THR A 166 -7.67 -14.29 -16.43
N SER A 167 -7.25 -15.14 -17.36
CA SER A 167 -5.93 -15.78 -17.29
C SER A 167 -4.80 -14.75 -17.51
N GLY A 168 -3.97 -14.56 -16.48
CA GLY A 168 -2.72 -13.83 -16.57
C GLY A 168 -1.55 -14.71 -16.14
N PHE A 169 -0.39 -14.48 -16.75
CA PHE A 169 0.81 -15.25 -16.53
C PHE A 169 2.00 -14.35 -16.23
N CYS A 170 2.95 -14.84 -15.44
CA CYS A 170 4.17 -14.12 -15.11
C CYS A 170 5.38 -14.63 -15.91
N ARG A 171 6.19 -13.71 -16.46
CA ARG A 171 7.52 -14.06 -17.00
C ARG A 171 8.57 -14.02 -15.88
N SER A 172 9.32 -15.11 -15.72
CA SER A 172 10.35 -15.25 -14.67
C SER A 172 11.49 -14.23 -14.76
N GLU A 173 11.79 -13.70 -15.95
CA GLU A 173 12.85 -12.71 -16.16
C GLU A 173 12.45 -11.28 -15.75
N LYS A 174 11.18 -11.06 -15.39
CA LYS A 174 10.64 -9.76 -15.03
C LYS A 174 9.97 -9.80 -13.66
N SER A 175 9.78 -8.62 -13.07
CA SER A 175 9.09 -8.47 -11.79
C SER A 175 7.96 -7.44 -11.86
N GLY A 176 7.04 -7.58 -10.91
CA GLY A 176 5.91 -6.66 -10.74
C GLY A 176 4.98 -6.59 -11.93
N VAL A 177 4.38 -5.43 -12.16
CA VAL A 177 3.35 -5.23 -13.19
C VAL A 177 3.88 -5.54 -14.60
N SER A 178 5.13 -5.23 -14.88
CA SER A 178 5.77 -5.50 -16.18
C SER A 178 5.95 -6.99 -16.49
N ALA A 179 5.85 -7.86 -15.47
CA ALA A 179 5.97 -9.31 -15.62
C ALA A 179 4.67 -9.97 -16.08
N ILE A 180 3.54 -9.26 -16.08
CA ILE A 180 2.23 -9.83 -16.39
C ILE A 180 1.96 -9.83 -17.88
N TYR A 181 1.63 -11.01 -18.39
CA TYR A 181 1.33 -11.29 -19.79
C TYR A 181 -0.02 -11.97 -19.91
N VAL A 182 -0.72 -11.69 -21.02
CA VAL A 182 -2.05 -12.22 -21.34
C VAL A 182 -2.11 -12.69 -22.77
N ASP A 183 -2.98 -13.65 -23.05
CA ASP A 183 -3.38 -13.97 -24.42
C ASP A 183 -4.35 -12.90 -24.93
N VAL A 184 -3.86 -12.07 -25.85
CA VAL A 184 -4.59 -10.93 -26.40
C VAL A 184 -5.79 -11.38 -27.23
N ARG A 185 -5.67 -12.49 -27.98
CA ARG A 185 -6.75 -12.94 -28.88
C ARG A 185 -7.95 -13.39 -28.05
N SER A 186 -7.68 -14.20 -27.03
CA SER A 186 -8.69 -14.67 -26.08
C SER A 186 -9.36 -13.49 -25.35
N LEU A 187 -8.58 -12.52 -24.87
CA LEU A 187 -9.10 -11.35 -24.18
C LEU A 187 -10.02 -10.48 -25.05
N VAL A 188 -9.61 -10.20 -26.28
CA VAL A 188 -10.42 -9.41 -27.23
C VAL A 188 -11.70 -10.15 -27.62
N ALA A 189 -11.66 -11.48 -27.78
CA ALA A 189 -12.83 -12.27 -28.10
C ALA A 189 -13.88 -12.24 -26.97
N ILE A 190 -13.45 -12.38 -25.72
CA ILE A 190 -14.32 -12.29 -24.53
C ILE A 190 -15.00 -10.92 -24.49
N ARG A 191 -14.23 -9.84 -24.68
CA ARG A 191 -14.75 -8.46 -24.59
C ARG A 191 -15.63 -8.02 -25.76
N LYS A 192 -15.50 -8.64 -26.93
CA LYS A 192 -16.43 -8.43 -28.05
C LYS A 192 -17.77 -9.13 -27.87
N SER A 193 -17.81 -10.14 -27.00
CA SER A 193 -19.00 -10.97 -26.75
C SER A 193 -19.80 -10.52 -25.52
N ALA A 194 -19.28 -9.52 -24.79
CA ALA A 194 -19.91 -8.87 -23.62
C ALA A 194 -20.44 -7.49 -24.02
#